data_AF-A0A7S0JLU7-F1
#
_entry.id   AF-A0A7S0JLU7-F1
#
_cell.length_a   1.000
_cell.length_b   1.000
_cell.length_c   1.000
_cell.angle_alpha   90.00
_cell.angle_beta   90.00
_cell.angle_gamma   90.00
#
_symmetry.space_group_name_H-M   'P 1'
#
loop_
_entity.id
_entity.type
_entity.pdbx_description
1 polymer ?
#
loop_
_entity_poly.entity_id
_entity_poly.type
_entity_poly.pdbx_seq_one_letter_code
_entity_poly.pdbx_strand_id
1 'polypeptide(L)'
;MSGIISERDYINKIALLGRTSKDTPISEVMTSSPLMTANMSATVEECMHKMLSKDIRHLPLLDPEGNCVGMLSVKDIVKELVAEKDKTI
;
A
#
# COMPACT_ATOMS: atom_id res chain seq x y z
N MET A 1 -2.42 0.06 -13.65
CA MET A 1 -3.00 0.60 -12.39
C MET A 1 -2.95 2.13 -12.45
N SER A 2 -4.06 2.83 -12.15
CA SER A 2 -4.16 4.29 -12.34
C SER A 2 -3.84 5.12 -11.09
N GLY A 3 -3.99 4.57 -9.89
CA GLY A 3 -3.72 5.26 -8.62
C GLY A 3 -4.10 4.42 -7.39
N ILE A 4 -3.78 4.91 -6.20
CA ILE A 4 -4.16 4.33 -4.90
C ILE A 4 -4.82 5.43 -4.06
N ILE A 5 -5.91 5.09 -3.39
CA ILE A 5 -6.53 5.94 -2.38
C ILE A 5 -6.41 5.27 -1.02
N SER A 6 -6.10 6.06 0.00
CA SER A 6 -6.05 5.63 1.39
C SER A 6 -7.04 6.40 2.25
N GLU A 7 -7.30 5.93 3.47
CA GLU A 7 -8.06 6.67 4.47
C GLU A 7 -7.49 8.08 4.70
N ARG A 8 -6.16 8.21 4.65
CA ARG A 8 -5.47 9.50 4.81
C ARG A 8 -5.81 10.46 3.67
N ASP A 9 -5.94 9.96 2.44
CA ASP A 9 -6.39 10.77 1.31
C ASP A 9 -7.83 11.24 1.52
N TYR A 10 -8.72 10.35 1.99
CA TYR A 10 -10.10 10.70 2.29
C TYR A 10 -10.18 11.80 3.34
N ILE A 11 -9.50 11.62 4.48
CA ILE A 11 -9.50 12.61 5.56
C ILE A 11 -8.94 13.95 5.05
N ASN A 12 -7.77 13.93 4.43
CA ASN A 12 -7.07 15.16 4.10
C ASN A 12 -7.63 15.90 2.89
N LYS A 13 -8.18 15.19 1.90
CA LYS A 13 -8.58 15.78 0.62
C LYS A 13 -10.10 15.84 0.43
N ILE A 14 -10.88 15.09 1.21
CA ILE A 14 -12.34 15.17 1.19
C ILE A 14 -12.82 15.87 2.46
N ALA A 15 -12.67 15.23 3.61
CA ALA A 15 -13.27 15.71 4.86
C ALA A 15 -12.73 17.09 5.30
N LEU A 16 -11.40 17.25 5.33
CA LEU A 16 -10.77 18.50 5.76
C LEU A 16 -10.93 19.67 4.77
N LEU A 17 -11.20 19.37 3.50
CA LEU A 17 -11.42 20.39 2.46
C LEU A 17 -12.90 20.71 2.24
N GLY A 18 -13.79 20.17 3.09
CA GLY A 18 -15.24 20.37 2.97
C GLY A 18 -15.85 19.82 1.68
N ARG A 19 -15.16 18.88 1.02
CA ARG A 19 -15.70 18.19 -0.16
C ARG A 19 -16.59 17.03 0.29
N THR A 20 -17.43 16.55 -0.62
CA THR A 20 -18.24 15.35 -0.41
C THR A 20 -17.65 14.18 -1.18
N SER A 21 -17.69 12.98 -0.61
CA SER A 21 -17.28 11.77 -1.34
C SER A 21 -18.24 11.38 -2.46
N LYS A 22 -19.45 11.95 -2.45
CA LYS A 22 -20.45 11.74 -3.49
C LYS A 22 -20.08 12.46 -4.78
N ASP A 23 -19.54 13.67 -4.67
CA ASP A 23 -19.33 14.57 -5.81
C ASP A 23 -17.85 14.74 -6.16
N THR A 24 -16.93 14.12 -5.40
CA THR A 24 -15.48 14.19 -5.66
C THR A 24 -14.98 12.90 -6.34
N PRO A 25 -14.51 12.97 -7.60
CA PRO A 25 -13.91 11.83 -8.28
C PRO A 25 -12.66 11.31 -7.54
N ILE A 26 -12.50 9.98 -7.48
CA ILE A 26 -11.32 9.34 -6.87
C ILE A 26 -10.02 9.84 -7.52
N SER A 27 -10.04 10.08 -8.84
CA SER A 27 -8.88 10.58 -9.59
C SER A 27 -8.35 11.92 -9.08
N GLU A 28 -9.17 12.73 -8.42
CA GLU A 28 -8.76 14.02 -7.85
C GLU A 28 -8.10 13.90 -6.48
N VAL A 29 -8.32 12.79 -5.77
CA VAL A 29 -7.90 12.61 -4.38
C VAL A 29 -6.94 11.43 -4.19
N MET A 30 -6.81 10.53 -5.16
CA MET A 30 -5.86 9.43 -5.10
C MET A 30 -4.40 9.90 -5.20
N THR A 31 -3.48 9.04 -4.81
CA THR A 31 -2.09 9.11 -5.25
C THR A 31 -2.01 8.54 -6.66
N SER A 32 -1.56 9.33 -7.63
CA SER A 32 -1.46 8.92 -9.03
C SER A 32 -0.16 8.16 -9.32
N SER A 33 -0.15 7.42 -10.43
CA SER A 33 1.07 6.79 -10.96
C SER A 33 2.20 7.81 -11.21
N PRO A 34 3.48 7.45 -10.98
CA PRO A 34 3.99 6.14 -10.57
C PRO A 34 3.80 5.86 -9.08
N LEU A 35 3.32 4.64 -8.79
CA LEU A 35 3.07 4.17 -7.43
C LEU A 35 4.25 3.35 -6.90
N MET A 36 4.48 3.44 -5.59
CA MET A 36 5.40 2.51 -4.94
C MET A 36 4.76 1.12 -4.91
N THR A 37 5.47 0.14 -5.46
CA THR A 37 5.02 -1.25 -5.63
C THR A 37 6.15 -2.22 -5.34
N ALA A 38 5.82 -3.50 -5.15
CA ALA A 38 6.78 -4.59 -5.07
C ALA A 38 6.43 -5.69 -6.08
N ASN A 39 7.44 -6.39 -6.58
CA ASN A 39 7.20 -7.58 -7.40
C ASN A 39 6.82 -8.76 -6.48
N MET A 40 6.05 -9.73 -6.97
CA MET A 40 5.76 -10.96 -6.24
C MET A 40 7.00 -11.74 -5.78
N SER A 41 8.13 -11.59 -6.48
CA SER A 41 9.41 -12.20 -6.11
C SER A 41 10.21 -11.41 -5.08
N ALA A 42 9.74 -10.22 -4.69
CA ALA A 42 10.45 -9.37 -3.73
C ALA A 42 10.49 -10.03 -2.35
N THR A 43 11.61 -9.85 -1.65
CA THR A 43 11.77 -10.35 -0.29
C THR A 43 10.99 -9.49 0.71
N VAL A 44 10.73 -10.05 1.89
CA VAL A 44 10.11 -9.32 3.00
C VAL A 44 10.96 -8.10 3.39
N GLU A 45 12.28 -8.23 3.40
CA GLU A 45 13.21 -7.14 3.71
C GLU A 45 13.10 -5.99 2.70
N GLU A 46 13.07 -6.29 1.40
CA GLU A 46 12.90 -5.29 0.35
C GLU A 46 11.55 -4.55 0.49
N CYS A 47 10.49 -5.30 0.80
CA CYS A 47 9.17 -4.73 1.03
C CYS A 47 9.16 -3.79 2.26
N MET A 48 9.77 -4.22 3.37
CA MET A 48 9.92 -3.38 4.57
C MET A 48 10.71 -2.12 4.28
N HIS A 49 11.83 -2.22 3.55
CA HIS A 49 12.66 -1.08 3.20
C HIS A 49 11.88 -0.06 2.35
N LYS A 50 11.10 -0.53 1.36
CA LYS A 50 10.21 0.32 0.55
C LYS A 50 9.13 1.00 1.40
N MET A 51 8.51 0.28 2.33
CA MET A 51 7.51 0.83 3.24
C MET A 51 8.09 1.95 4.13
N LEU A 52 9.25 1.71 4.74
CA LEU A 52 9.92 2.67 5.62
C LEU A 52 10.41 3.91 4.86
N SER A 53 11.06 3.71 3.70
CA SER A 53 11.62 4.82 2.91
C SER A 53 10.56 5.81 2.38
N LYS A 54 9.30 5.38 2.28
CA LYS A 54 8.18 6.22 1.81
C LYS A 54 7.14 6.50 2.87
N ASP A 55 7.34 6.06 4.11
CA ASP A 55 6.37 6.15 5.20
C ASP A 55 4.96 5.66 4.79
N ILE A 56 4.93 4.50 4.13
CA ILE A 56 3.70 3.83 3.70
C ILE A 56 3.56 2.48 4.38
N ARG A 57 2.32 2.03 4.56
CA ARG A 57 2.00 0.79 5.28
C ARG A 57 1.50 -0.33 4.40
N HIS A 58 1.31 -0.05 3.12
CA HIS A 58 0.74 -0.97 2.14
C HIS A 58 1.52 -0.85 0.83
N LEU A 59 1.81 -1.99 0.22
CA LEU A 59 2.49 -2.10 -1.06
C LEU A 59 1.65 -2.99 -1.99
N PRO A 60 1.19 -2.47 -3.14
CA PRO A 60 0.65 -3.32 -4.19
C PRO A 60 1.73 -4.28 -4.70
N LEU A 61 1.35 -5.54 -4.85
CA LEU A 61 2.18 -6.58 -5.43
C LEU A 61 1.87 -6.71 -6.92
N LEU A 62 2.91 -6.68 -7.74
CA LEU A 62 2.81 -6.83 -9.19
C LEU A 62 3.35 -8.19 -9.64
N ASP A 63 2.66 -8.82 -10.58
CA ASP A 63 3.16 -9.98 -11.32
C ASP A 63 4.26 -9.57 -12.33
N PRO A 64 4.94 -10.51 -13.00
CA PRO A 64 5.94 -10.22 -14.03
C PRO A 64 5.40 -9.39 -15.21
N GLU A 65 4.12 -9.50 -15.53
CA GLU A 65 3.43 -8.73 -16.57
C GLU A 65 3.07 -7.29 -16.13
N GLY A 66 3.26 -6.96 -14.84
CA GLY A 66 2.99 -5.64 -14.27
C GLY A 66 1.55 -5.44 -13.79
N ASN A 67 0.73 -6.49 -13.74
CA ASN A 67 -0.62 -6.44 -13.19
C ASN A 67 -0.56 -6.48 -11.66
N CYS A 68 -1.43 -5.70 -11.02
CA CYS A 68 -1.59 -5.75 -9.58
C CYS A 68 -2.39 -7.00 -9.20
N VAL A 69 -1.75 -7.90 -8.46
CA VAL A 69 -2.34 -9.19 -8.03
C VAL A 69 -2.71 -9.21 -6.55
N GLY A 70 -2.29 -8.21 -5.78
CA GLY A 70 -2.58 -8.16 -4.36
C GLY A 70 -2.00 -6.93 -3.66
N MET A 71 -2.18 -6.90 -2.34
CA MET A 71 -1.68 -5.85 -1.46
C MET A 71 -0.99 -6.49 -0.28
N LEU A 72 0.26 -6.10 -0.02
CA LEU A 72 1.00 -6.48 1.17
C LEU A 72 0.91 -5.35 2.20
N SER A 73 0.51 -5.65 3.42
CA SER A 73 0.51 -4.69 4.52
C SER A 73 1.67 -4.92 5.49
N VAL A 74 2.04 -3.89 6.25
CA VAL A 74 2.96 -4.03 7.38
C VAL A 74 2.46 -5.09 8.38
N LYS A 75 1.14 -5.27 8.54
CA LYS A 75 0.57 -6.27 9.45
C LYS A 75 0.86 -7.70 8.98
N ASP A 76 0.87 -7.94 7.68
CA ASP A 76 1.18 -9.25 7.11
C ASP A 76 2.64 -9.62 7.39
N ILE A 77 3.54 -8.66 7.23
CA ILE A 77 4.97 -8.82 7.56
C ILE A 77 5.15 -9.13 9.04
N VAL A 78 4.51 -8.36 9.93
CA VAL A 78 4.58 -8.60 11.38
C VAL A 78 4.04 -9.98 11.74
N LYS A 79 2.92 -10.40 11.12
CA LYS A 79 2.33 -11.71 11.35
C LYS A 79 3.29 -12.84 10.97
N GLU A 80 3.98 -12.72 9.84
CA GLU A 80 4.96 -13.72 9.41
C GLU A 80 6.17 -13.79 10.35
N LEU A 81 6.72 -12.64 10.75
CA LEU A 81 7.86 -12.58 11.69
C LEU A 81 7.54 -13.18 13.06
N VAL A 82 6.30 -13.02 13.54
CA VAL A 82 5.83 -13.66 14.78
C VAL A 82 5.71 -15.17 14.59
N ALA A 83 5.13 -15.61 13.47
CA ALA A 83 4.97 -17.04 13.16
C ALA A 83 6.32 -17.77 12.96
N GLU A 84 7.35 -17.12 12.42
CA GLU A 84 8.70 -17.67 12.33
C GLU A 84 9.35 -17.86 13.71
N LYS A 85 9.16 -16.90 14.62
CA LYS A 85 9.69 -16.98 15.99
C LYS A 85 9.10 -18.15 16.77
N ASP A 86 7.80 -18.38 16.66
CA ASP A 86 7.12 -19.47 17.36
C ASP A 86 7.56 -20.87 16.88
N LYS A 87 8.17 -20.99 15.70
CA LYS A 87 8.71 -22.26 15.18
C LYS A 87 10.12 -22.60 15.67
N THR A 88 10.83 -21.63 16.26
CA THR A 88 12.25 -21.76 16.62
C THR A 88 12.44 -21.97 18.14
N ILE A 89 11.36 -22.02 18.91
CA ILE A 89 11.31 -22.25 20.36
C ILE A 89 10.59 -23.56 20.63
#